data_AF-A0A969WXX7-F1
#
_entry.id   AF-A0A969WXX7-F1
#
_cell.length_a   1.000
_cell.length_b   1.000
_cell.length_c   1.000
_cell.angle_alpha   90.00
_cell.angle_beta   90.00
_cell.angle_gamma   90.00
#
_symmetry.space_group_name_H-M   'P 1'
#
loop_
_entity.id
_entity.type
_entity.pdbx_description
1 polymer ?
#
loop_
_entity_poly.entity_id
_entity_poly.type
_entity_poly.pdbx_seq_one_letter_code
_entity_poly.pdbx_strand_id
1 'polypeptide(L)'
;IAYIDNSIGAYFPLYDAEAEEVYQVYETGQGLQSDTVSETGAYIYTKAPIYDQDGTVIGVVEVGTLSDVLDSSVSQMLREIAIPMIMLILLILFVFSEIFSFFDLRSKYKVDIQTNNQVIPLHVVRLLVFITFLAFNMATSFLPIYILKFVGVDIGMPRELIVSIPMSINLIFLAITSLFCAQLLNTFGFRKVAVISGLIALCGDFTLAIAQNYSMIVIGLALNGIGVGVITNAIHMFLASSNINKGQGSGYGFSIFSAASLSGISCGMMLGATMAENLGQSNVFLASTGVWLLITLIIILVGKSMLFVPDQDGNGHSSLPLKQFIFNKNILSFMALVQVPYIVMSAFIYFYVPIFAHGQGLGENESCMLIMISSLCSVYLSVGLTGYLSKKIKDNTIYLSSIITYAALIMFALHMTVPMLIVSLIMIGIANSFGAPSRVGYFVNSPEAKAYGKNRSMGIYNFVDNLGESAGPVVLATIVSTGFLAGMVKLVITFAGMNGLFALSRLGADKSKKISTGA
;
A
#
# COMPACT_ATOMS: atom_id res chain seq x y z
N ILE A 1 -15.57 -50.78 -22.55
CA ILE A 1 -14.82 -49.67 -21.95
C ILE A 1 -14.35 -50.10 -20.56
N ALA A 2 -13.06 -50.00 -20.28
CA ALA A 2 -12.52 -50.21 -18.93
C ALA A 2 -12.23 -48.84 -18.34
N TYR A 3 -12.95 -48.47 -17.29
CA TYR A 3 -12.70 -47.22 -16.58
C TYR A 3 -11.55 -47.41 -15.58
N ILE A 4 -10.84 -46.33 -15.24
CA ILE A 4 -9.66 -46.33 -14.36
C ILE A 4 -9.99 -46.85 -12.94
N ASP A 5 -11.26 -46.84 -12.54
CA ASP A 5 -11.73 -47.39 -11.26
C ASP A 5 -11.98 -48.91 -11.28
N ASN A 6 -11.50 -49.61 -12.32
CA ASN A 6 -11.77 -51.02 -12.60
C ASN A 6 -13.26 -51.35 -12.80
N SER A 7 -14.13 -50.34 -12.97
CA SER A 7 -15.47 -50.60 -13.47
C SER A 7 -15.39 -50.98 -14.95
N ILE A 8 -15.90 -52.17 -15.27
CA ILE A 8 -16.18 -52.55 -16.64
C ILE A 8 -17.54 -51.94 -16.94
N GLY A 9 -17.58 -50.93 -17.81
CA GLY A 9 -18.84 -50.32 -18.21
C GLY A 9 -19.81 -51.40 -18.70
N ALA A 10 -21.00 -51.47 -18.09
CA ALA A 10 -22.00 -52.50 -18.36
C ALA A 10 -22.69 -52.38 -19.72
N TYR A 11 -22.36 -51.38 -20.54
CA TYR A 11 -23.04 -51.09 -21.80
C TYR A 11 -22.08 -51.28 -22.99
N PHE A 12 -21.94 -52.54 -23.39
CA PHE A 12 -21.63 -52.88 -24.77
C PHE A 12 -22.92 -53.46 -25.38
N PRO A 13 -23.39 -52.98 -26.54
CA PRO A 13 -22.73 -52.01 -27.43
C PRO A 13 -22.73 -50.58 -26.86
N LEU A 14 -21.76 -49.79 -27.30
CA LEU A 14 -21.83 -48.32 -27.19
C LEU A 14 -23.01 -47.86 -28.05
N TYR A 15 -23.86 -46.98 -27.52
CA TYR A 15 -25.01 -46.45 -28.24
C TYR A 15 -24.71 -45.04 -28.74
N ASP A 16 -25.36 -44.67 -29.84
CA ASP A 16 -25.43 -43.30 -30.36
C ASP A 16 -24.05 -42.66 -30.71
N ALA A 17 -23.92 -41.34 -30.50
CA ALA A 17 -22.80 -40.53 -30.96
C ALA A 17 -21.43 -41.00 -30.44
N GLU A 18 -21.36 -41.54 -29.22
CA GLU A 18 -20.10 -42.00 -28.63
C GLU A 18 -19.51 -43.20 -29.39
N ALA A 19 -20.36 -44.07 -29.92
CA ALA A 19 -19.93 -45.20 -30.75
C ALA A 19 -19.37 -44.72 -32.10
N GLU A 20 -20.06 -43.78 -32.76
CA GLU A 20 -19.60 -43.20 -34.04
C GLU A 20 -18.23 -42.53 -33.89
N GLU A 21 -18.03 -41.80 -32.79
CA GLU A 21 -16.76 -41.14 -32.49
C GLU A 21 -15.62 -42.14 -32.26
N VAL A 22 -15.86 -43.24 -31.56
CA VAL A 22 -14.87 -44.31 -31.36
C VAL A 22 -14.53 -45.01 -32.69
N TYR A 23 -15.54 -45.29 -33.52
CA TYR A 23 -15.31 -45.85 -34.86
C TYR A 23 -14.48 -44.91 -35.73
N GLN A 24 -14.78 -43.60 -35.70
CA GLN A 24 -14.01 -42.61 -36.45
C GLN A 24 -12.54 -42.59 -36.04
N VAL A 25 -12.24 -42.63 -34.74
CA VAL A 25 -10.84 -42.68 -34.25
C VAL A 25 -10.16 -44.00 -34.65
N TYR A 26 -10.89 -45.11 -34.60
CA TYR A 26 -10.39 -46.43 -35.00
C TYR A 26 -10.05 -46.50 -36.49
N GLU A 27 -10.91 -45.95 -37.36
CA GLU A 27 -10.72 -45.97 -38.82
C GLU A 27 -9.68 -44.96 -39.30
N THR A 28 -9.66 -43.77 -38.72
CA THR A 28 -8.77 -42.68 -39.19
C THR A 28 -7.39 -42.69 -38.56
N GLY A 29 -7.24 -43.32 -37.38
CA GLY A 29 -6.02 -43.22 -36.57
C GLY A 29 -5.74 -41.80 -36.07
N GLN A 30 -6.70 -40.87 -36.14
CA GLN A 30 -6.54 -39.52 -35.62
C GLN A 30 -7.32 -39.34 -34.33
N GLY A 31 -6.74 -38.58 -33.39
CA GLY A 31 -7.44 -38.24 -32.16
C GLY A 31 -8.66 -37.36 -32.45
N LEU A 32 -9.73 -37.58 -31.69
CA LEU A 32 -10.97 -36.82 -31.80
C LEU A 32 -11.28 -36.15 -30.46
N GLN A 33 -11.66 -34.88 -30.51
CA GLN A 33 -12.17 -34.15 -29.36
C GLN A 33 -13.67 -33.96 -29.53
N SER A 34 -14.46 -34.27 -28.50
CA SER A 34 -15.90 -34.11 -28.50
C SER A 34 -16.42 -33.53 -27.19
N ASP A 35 -17.51 -32.77 -27.30
CA ASP A 35 -18.18 -32.14 -26.17
C ASP A 35 -19.60 -32.74 -26.05
N THR A 36 -19.94 -33.28 -24.89
CA THR A 36 -21.24 -33.92 -24.64
C THR A 36 -21.94 -33.28 -23.45
N VAL A 37 -23.22 -32.97 -23.61
CA VAL A 37 -24.07 -32.46 -22.52
C VAL A 37 -25.07 -33.54 -22.13
N SER A 38 -25.04 -33.97 -20.87
CA SER A 38 -25.97 -34.96 -20.31
C SER A 38 -26.72 -34.41 -19.11
N GLU A 39 -27.69 -35.17 -18.57
CA GLU A 39 -28.38 -34.82 -17.33
C GLU A 39 -27.44 -34.72 -16.12
N THR A 40 -26.25 -35.33 -16.21
CA THR A 40 -25.23 -35.34 -15.14
C THR A 40 -24.14 -34.29 -15.32
N GLY A 41 -24.19 -33.47 -16.39
CA GLY A 41 -23.25 -32.37 -16.62
C GLY A 41 -22.79 -32.21 -18.07
N ALA A 42 -21.95 -31.21 -18.32
CA ALA A 42 -21.24 -31.03 -19.58
C ALA A 42 -19.83 -31.63 -19.47
N TYR A 43 -19.43 -32.43 -20.44
CA TYR A 43 -18.17 -33.16 -20.48
C TYR A 43 -17.42 -32.89 -21.78
N ILE A 44 -16.10 -32.79 -21.67
CA ILE A 44 -15.19 -32.69 -22.80
C ILE A 44 -14.36 -33.98 -22.80
N TYR A 45 -14.40 -34.71 -23.90
CA TYR A 45 -13.69 -35.96 -24.10
C TYR A 45 -12.61 -35.79 -25.16
N THR A 46 -11.45 -36.38 -24.90
CA THR A 46 -10.42 -36.62 -25.91
C THR A 46 -10.27 -38.12 -26.11
N LYS A 47 -10.50 -38.57 -27.33
CA LYS A 47 -10.37 -39.96 -27.77
C LYS A 47 -9.10 -40.10 -28.59
N ALA A 48 -8.19 -40.98 -28.19
CA ALA A 48 -6.92 -41.22 -28.87
C ALA A 48 -6.75 -42.70 -29.24
N PRO A 49 -6.23 -43.02 -30.44
CA PRO A 49 -6.00 -44.41 -30.85
C PRO A 49 -4.77 -45.00 -30.14
N ILE A 50 -4.88 -46.27 -29.75
CA ILE A 50 -3.76 -47.08 -29.30
C ILE A 50 -3.25 -47.90 -30.49
N TYR A 51 -1.95 -47.83 -30.74
CA TYR A 51 -1.29 -48.56 -31.80
C TYR A 51 -0.56 -49.80 -31.29
N ASP A 52 -0.55 -50.88 -32.07
CA ASP A 52 0.37 -52.00 -31.89
C ASP A 52 1.75 -51.70 -32.51
N GLN A 53 2.71 -52.61 -32.34
CA GLN A 53 4.07 -52.53 -32.88
C GLN A 53 4.11 -52.36 -34.41
N ASP A 54 3.08 -52.84 -35.11
CA ASP A 54 2.93 -52.73 -36.56
C ASP A 54 2.19 -51.45 -37.01
N GLY A 55 1.88 -50.52 -36.08
CA GLY A 55 1.20 -49.26 -36.39
C GLY A 55 -0.29 -49.39 -36.70
N THR A 56 -0.90 -50.54 -36.39
CA THR A 56 -2.36 -50.77 -36.53
C THR A 56 -3.07 -50.31 -35.25
N VAL A 57 -4.22 -49.62 -35.39
CA VAL A 57 -5.03 -49.21 -34.25
C VAL A 57 -5.69 -50.45 -33.62
N ILE A 58 -5.38 -50.73 -32.36
CA ILE A 58 -5.88 -51.89 -31.61
C ILE A 58 -6.85 -51.51 -30.49
N GLY A 59 -7.07 -50.21 -30.27
CA GLY A 59 -8.02 -49.70 -29.29
C GLY A 59 -8.13 -48.19 -29.31
N VAL A 60 -9.09 -47.66 -28.57
CA VAL A 60 -9.27 -46.21 -28.36
C VAL A 60 -9.31 -45.95 -26.86
N VAL A 61 -8.51 -44.99 -26.40
CA VAL A 61 -8.55 -44.47 -25.03
C VAL A 61 -9.32 -43.18 -25.05
N GLU A 62 -10.33 -43.10 -24.20
CA GLU A 62 -11.06 -41.88 -23.92
C GLU A 62 -10.64 -41.33 -22.57
N VAL A 63 -10.32 -40.04 -22.52
CA VAL A 63 -10.11 -39.30 -21.28
C VAL A 63 -11.06 -38.10 -21.30
N GLY A 64 -11.93 -38.03 -20.29
CA GLY A 64 -12.91 -36.97 -20.15
C GLY A 64 -12.71 -36.15 -18.88
N THR A 65 -13.11 -34.88 -18.93
CA THR A 65 -13.31 -34.04 -17.74
C THR A 65 -14.61 -33.26 -17.88
N LEU A 66 -15.14 -32.77 -16.77
CA LEU A 66 -16.25 -31.83 -16.76
C LEU A 66 -15.82 -30.51 -17.40
N SER A 67 -16.65 -29.95 -18.29
CA SER A 67 -16.42 -28.64 -18.91
C SER A 67 -16.21 -27.55 -17.86
N ASP A 68 -16.97 -27.57 -16.76
CA ASP A 68 -16.85 -26.60 -15.66
C ASP A 68 -15.46 -26.61 -15.00
N VAL A 69 -14.82 -27.79 -14.92
CA VAL A 69 -13.46 -27.92 -14.38
C VAL A 69 -12.44 -27.34 -15.36
N LEU A 70 -12.66 -27.53 -16.66
CA LEU A 70 -11.83 -26.93 -17.69
C LEU A 70 -11.98 -25.40 -17.71
N ASP A 71 -13.21 -24.90 -17.69
CA ASP A 71 -13.52 -23.46 -17.72
C ASP A 71 -13.00 -22.74 -16.47
N SER A 72 -13.12 -23.36 -15.30
CA SER A 72 -12.53 -22.83 -14.06
C SER A 72 -10.99 -22.82 -14.12
N SER A 73 -10.36 -23.86 -14.68
CA SER A 73 -8.91 -23.92 -14.87
C SER A 73 -8.43 -22.87 -15.88
N VAL A 74 -9.14 -22.72 -17.01
CA VAL A 74 -8.85 -21.69 -18.02
C VAL A 74 -9.03 -20.30 -17.43
N SER A 75 -10.11 -20.06 -16.70
CA SER A 75 -10.34 -18.77 -16.02
C SER A 75 -9.27 -18.47 -14.97
N GLN A 76 -8.79 -19.50 -14.24
CA GLN A 76 -7.69 -19.36 -13.31
C GLN A 76 -6.39 -19.01 -14.02
N MET A 77 -6.02 -19.74 -15.09
CA MET A 77 -4.83 -19.41 -15.90
C MET A 77 -4.93 -17.99 -16.47
N LEU A 78 -6.09 -17.60 -17.00
CA LEU A 78 -6.31 -16.25 -17.50
C LEU A 78 -6.12 -15.20 -16.40
N ARG A 79 -6.57 -15.48 -15.16
CA ARG A 79 -6.35 -14.60 -14.00
C ARG A 79 -4.87 -14.49 -13.63
N GLU A 80 -4.18 -15.63 -13.57
CA GLU A 80 -2.74 -15.73 -13.29
C GLU A 80 -1.88 -15.03 -14.34
N ILE A 81 -2.35 -14.87 -15.58
CA ILE A 81 -1.66 -14.14 -16.65
C ILE A 81 -2.07 -12.66 -16.69
N ALA A 82 -3.38 -12.38 -16.61
CA ALA A 82 -3.91 -11.02 -16.78
C ALA A 82 -3.49 -10.08 -15.66
N ILE A 83 -3.47 -10.55 -14.40
CA ILE A 83 -3.10 -9.72 -13.25
C ILE A 83 -1.64 -9.26 -13.37
N PRO A 84 -0.63 -10.15 -13.54
CA PRO A 84 0.75 -9.73 -13.78
C PRO A 84 0.92 -8.85 -15.02
N MET A 85 0.16 -9.07 -16.10
CA MET A 85 0.20 -8.19 -17.27
C MET A 85 -0.27 -6.76 -16.95
N ILE A 86 -1.40 -6.60 -16.26
CA ILE A 86 -1.91 -5.28 -15.84
C ILE A 86 -0.90 -4.61 -14.90
N MET A 87 -0.35 -5.37 -13.96
CA MET A 87 0.70 -4.91 -13.06
C MET A 87 1.94 -4.47 -13.85
N LEU A 88 2.39 -5.24 -14.83
CA LEU A 88 3.54 -4.86 -15.66
C LEU A 88 3.26 -3.55 -16.41
N ILE A 89 2.08 -3.38 -17.01
CA ILE A 89 1.69 -2.15 -17.70
C ILE A 89 1.70 -0.94 -16.76
N LEU A 90 1.11 -1.08 -15.58
CA LEU A 90 1.07 -0.02 -14.57
C LEU A 90 2.47 0.32 -14.05
N LEU A 91 3.33 -0.68 -13.86
CA LEU A 91 4.71 -0.52 -13.42
C LEU A 91 5.52 0.21 -14.47
N ILE A 92 5.37 -0.18 -15.74
CA ILE A 92 5.95 0.51 -16.88
C ILE A 92 5.50 1.98 -16.88
N LEU A 93 4.20 2.26 -16.72
CA LEU A 93 3.67 3.62 -16.68
C LEU A 93 4.32 4.47 -15.58
N PHE A 94 4.40 3.96 -14.35
CA PHE A 94 5.03 4.70 -13.24
C PHE A 94 6.54 4.90 -13.43
N VAL A 95 7.26 3.88 -13.91
CA VAL A 95 8.70 3.99 -14.23
C VAL A 95 8.93 5.01 -15.33
N PHE A 96 8.14 4.98 -16.41
CA PHE A 96 8.22 5.98 -17.48
C PHE A 96 7.91 7.40 -16.96
N SER A 97 6.88 7.55 -16.12
CA SER A 97 6.55 8.85 -15.50
C SER A 97 7.75 9.42 -14.73
N GLU A 98 8.48 8.57 -14.02
CA GLU A 98 9.65 9.00 -13.27
C GLU A 98 10.86 9.27 -14.17
N ILE A 99 11.09 8.47 -15.22
CA ILE A 99 12.12 8.72 -16.23
C ILE A 99 11.89 10.08 -16.93
N PHE A 100 10.65 10.35 -17.38
CA PHE A 100 10.30 11.62 -18.01
C PHE A 100 10.50 12.79 -17.04
N SER A 101 10.06 12.63 -15.79
CA SER A 101 10.24 13.65 -14.75
C SER A 101 11.71 13.93 -14.46
N PHE A 102 12.56 12.89 -14.45
CA PHE A 102 14.00 13.04 -14.28
C PHE A 102 14.62 13.85 -15.42
N PHE A 103 14.29 13.53 -16.68
CA PHE A 103 14.82 14.26 -17.83
C PHE A 103 14.31 15.72 -17.90
N ASP A 104 13.04 15.96 -17.60
CA ASP A 104 12.47 17.32 -17.53
C ASP A 104 13.17 18.17 -16.47
N LEU A 105 13.30 17.65 -15.24
CA LEU A 105 13.99 18.35 -14.15
C LEU A 105 15.49 18.52 -14.42
N ARG A 106 16.14 17.57 -15.09
CA ARG A 106 17.55 17.68 -15.48
C ARG A 106 17.75 18.77 -16.54
N SER A 107 16.82 18.89 -17.49
CA SER A 107 16.83 19.94 -18.51
C SER A 107 16.74 21.32 -17.86
N LYS A 108 15.75 21.51 -16.97
CA LYS A 108 15.58 22.75 -16.18
C LYS A 108 16.82 23.07 -15.35
N TYR A 109 17.38 22.07 -14.66
CA TYR A 109 18.61 22.23 -13.88
C TYR A 109 19.80 22.73 -14.72
N LYS A 110 19.99 22.22 -15.95
CA LYS A 110 21.07 22.69 -16.84
C LYS A 110 20.90 24.16 -17.23
N VAL A 111 19.67 24.59 -17.50
CA VAL A 111 19.34 25.99 -17.82
C VAL A 111 19.57 26.90 -16.61
N ASP A 112 19.18 26.45 -15.41
CA ASP A 112 19.30 27.26 -14.20
C ASP A 112 20.76 27.38 -13.70
N ILE A 113 21.63 26.38 -13.96
CA ILE A 113 23.08 26.51 -13.73
C ILE A 113 23.69 27.57 -14.63
N GLN A 114 23.27 27.64 -15.90
CA GLN A 114 23.80 28.60 -16.86
C GLN A 114 23.42 30.05 -16.52
N THR A 115 22.34 30.24 -15.76
CA THR A 115 21.88 31.55 -15.26
C THR A 115 22.45 31.94 -13.88
N ASN A 116 23.49 31.23 -13.40
CA ASN A 116 24.30 31.54 -12.20
C ASN A 116 23.54 31.59 -10.86
N ASN A 117 22.42 30.88 -10.74
CA ASN A 117 21.75 30.68 -9.45
C ASN A 117 22.39 29.48 -8.71
N GLN A 118 22.48 29.53 -7.38
CA GLN A 118 22.81 28.34 -6.58
C GLN A 118 21.64 27.36 -6.66
N VAL A 119 21.66 26.40 -7.59
CA VAL A 119 20.51 25.51 -7.83
C VAL A 119 20.75 24.13 -7.22
N ILE A 120 19.75 23.63 -6.50
CA ILE A 120 19.74 22.26 -5.98
C ILE A 120 19.37 21.31 -7.11
N PRO A 121 20.06 20.16 -7.26
CA PRO A 121 19.74 19.18 -8.29
C PRO A 121 18.42 18.43 -7.96
N LEU A 122 17.28 19.08 -8.23
CA LEU A 122 15.93 18.54 -7.95
C LEU A 122 15.68 17.18 -8.62
N HIS A 123 16.26 16.93 -9.79
CA HIS A 123 16.17 15.63 -10.48
C HIS A 123 16.76 14.48 -9.65
N VAL A 124 17.90 14.70 -8.96
CA VAL A 124 18.51 13.68 -8.09
C VAL A 124 17.72 13.50 -6.81
N VAL A 125 17.23 14.59 -6.22
CA VAL A 125 16.44 14.53 -4.99
C VAL A 125 15.13 13.78 -5.23
N ARG A 126 14.44 14.06 -6.34
CA ARG A 126 13.22 13.36 -6.74
C ARG A 126 13.48 11.86 -6.95
N LEU A 127 14.55 11.52 -7.66
CA LEU A 127 14.97 10.13 -7.83
C LEU A 127 15.26 9.46 -6.48
N LEU A 128 15.91 10.16 -5.55
CA LEU A 128 16.18 9.65 -4.22
C LEU A 128 14.89 9.36 -3.44
N VAL A 129 13.89 10.26 -3.51
CA VAL A 129 12.55 10.05 -2.94
C VAL A 129 11.94 8.78 -3.55
N PHE A 130 11.90 8.69 -4.87
CA PHE A 130 11.32 7.56 -5.58
C PHE A 130 11.95 6.23 -5.15
N ILE A 131 13.28 6.10 -5.20
CA ILE A 131 14.00 4.86 -4.87
C ILE A 131 13.83 4.52 -3.37
N THR A 132 13.82 5.52 -2.48
CA THR A 132 13.60 5.32 -1.04
C THR A 132 12.21 4.74 -0.76
N PHE A 133 11.16 5.31 -1.36
CA PHE A 133 9.80 4.80 -1.18
C PHE A 133 9.57 3.47 -1.88
N LEU A 134 10.28 3.21 -3.00
CA LEU A 134 10.29 1.91 -3.67
C LEU A 134 10.86 0.84 -2.74
N ALA A 135 12.05 1.05 -2.16
CA ALA A 135 12.68 0.09 -1.25
C ALA A 135 11.79 -0.18 -0.03
N PHE A 136 11.33 0.87 0.63
CA PHE A 136 10.48 0.73 1.83
C PHE A 136 9.18 -0.03 1.57
N ASN A 137 8.57 0.15 0.39
CA ASN A 137 7.26 -0.44 0.09
C ASN A 137 7.31 -1.75 -0.70
N MET A 138 8.50 -2.31 -0.93
CA MET A 138 8.63 -3.60 -1.61
C MET A 138 7.87 -4.72 -0.90
N ALA A 139 7.90 -4.74 0.44
CA ALA A 139 7.22 -5.78 1.18
C ALA A 139 5.76 -5.46 1.57
N THR A 140 5.31 -4.21 1.42
CA THR A 140 4.07 -3.72 2.08
C THR A 140 2.83 -4.55 1.76
N SER A 141 2.68 -5.03 0.53
CA SER A 141 1.51 -5.79 0.10
C SER A 141 1.42 -7.20 0.70
N PHE A 142 2.54 -7.77 1.13
CA PHE A 142 2.61 -9.15 1.65
C PHE A 142 3.27 -9.25 3.03
N LEU A 143 3.72 -8.13 3.61
CA LEU A 143 4.44 -8.09 4.88
C LEU A 143 3.66 -8.78 6.02
N PRO A 144 2.33 -8.59 6.19
CA PRO A 144 1.57 -9.35 7.19
C PRO A 144 1.64 -10.86 6.98
N ILE A 145 1.59 -11.31 5.72
CA ILE A 145 1.66 -12.73 5.34
C ILE A 145 3.06 -13.29 5.60
N TYR A 146 4.11 -12.50 5.32
CA TYR A 146 5.49 -12.88 5.62
C TYR A 146 5.69 -13.12 7.12
N ILE A 147 5.21 -12.21 7.96
CA ILE A 147 5.30 -12.34 9.43
C ILE A 147 4.53 -13.58 9.91
N LEU A 148 3.36 -13.86 9.32
CA LEU A 148 2.52 -15.01 9.67
C LEU A 148 3.27 -16.35 9.57
N LYS A 149 4.23 -16.48 8.65
CA LYS A 149 5.07 -17.69 8.49
C LYS A 149 5.94 -18.01 9.71
N PHE A 150 6.25 -17.01 10.53
CA PHE A 150 7.11 -17.14 11.71
C PHE A 150 6.33 -17.19 13.02
N VAL A 151 5.00 -17.20 12.96
CA VAL A 151 4.13 -17.30 14.15
C VAL A 151 3.90 -18.77 14.49
N GLY A 152 4.47 -19.21 15.63
CA GLY A 152 4.26 -20.56 16.16
C GLY A 152 2.82 -20.80 16.64
N VAL A 153 2.38 -22.06 16.62
CA VAL A 153 1.01 -22.47 16.99
C VAL A 153 0.76 -22.39 18.51
N ASP A 154 1.81 -22.44 19.33
CA ASP A 154 1.72 -22.59 20.80
C ASP A 154 1.76 -21.27 21.60
N ILE A 155 1.69 -20.13 20.92
CA ILE A 155 1.64 -18.83 21.58
C ILE A 155 0.16 -18.56 21.88
N GLY A 156 -0.25 -18.54 23.15
CA GLY A 156 -1.65 -18.36 23.60
C GLY A 156 -2.33 -17.03 23.26
N MET A 157 -1.94 -16.38 22.14
CA MET A 157 -2.53 -15.18 21.56
C MET A 157 -3.03 -15.47 20.13
N PRO A 158 -4.08 -14.78 19.66
CA PRO A 158 -4.54 -14.88 18.27
C PRO A 158 -3.41 -14.56 17.28
N ARG A 159 -3.31 -15.31 16.17
CA ARG A 159 -2.23 -15.19 15.19
C ARG A 159 -2.14 -13.79 14.60
N GLU A 160 -3.28 -13.18 14.32
CA GLU A 160 -3.39 -11.83 13.75
C GLU A 160 -2.83 -10.77 14.71
N LEU A 161 -3.03 -10.95 16.02
CA LEU A 161 -2.50 -10.05 17.03
C LEU A 161 -0.98 -10.12 17.07
N ILE A 162 -0.42 -11.33 16.98
CA ILE A 162 1.03 -11.54 16.93
C ILE A 162 1.63 -10.93 15.67
N VAL A 163 0.95 -11.00 14.52
CA VAL A 163 1.39 -10.37 13.26
C VAL A 163 1.34 -8.84 13.35
N SER A 164 0.38 -8.28 14.09
CA SER A 164 0.25 -6.82 14.21
C SER A 164 1.40 -6.15 14.98
N ILE A 165 2.00 -6.84 15.95
CA ILE A 165 3.02 -6.24 16.84
C ILE A 165 4.27 -5.77 16.08
N PRO A 166 4.94 -6.58 15.23
CA PRO A 166 6.14 -6.15 14.51
C PRO A 166 5.84 -5.04 13.50
N MET A 167 4.66 -5.09 12.86
CA MET A 167 4.17 -4.02 11.98
C MET A 167 4.06 -2.69 12.73
N SER A 168 3.42 -2.71 13.89
CA SER A 168 3.28 -1.53 14.76
C SER A 168 4.62 -1.04 15.27
N ILE A 169 5.55 -1.93 15.63
CA ILE A 169 6.90 -1.58 16.06
C ILE A 169 7.64 -0.81 14.96
N ASN A 170 7.57 -1.28 13.71
CA ASN A 170 8.15 -0.57 12.56
C ASN A 170 7.68 0.89 12.50
N LEU A 171 6.36 1.08 12.53
CA LEU A 171 5.73 2.40 12.42
C LEU A 171 5.95 3.28 13.66
N ILE A 172 6.06 2.70 14.85
CA ILE A 172 6.42 3.44 16.08
C ILE A 172 7.85 3.97 15.97
N PHE A 173 8.81 3.17 15.53
CA PHE A 173 10.18 3.65 15.35
C PHE A 173 10.28 4.69 14.22
N LEU A 174 9.50 4.52 13.14
CA LEU A 174 9.33 5.52 12.09
C LEU A 174 8.79 6.84 12.66
N ALA A 175 7.80 6.79 13.56
CA ALA A 175 7.22 7.94 14.25
C ALA A 175 8.25 8.62 15.16
N ILE A 176 8.89 7.87 16.06
CA ILE A 176 9.84 8.40 17.06
C ILE A 176 11.00 9.11 16.35
N THR A 177 11.57 8.49 15.32
CA THR A 177 12.71 9.07 14.59
C THR A 177 12.36 10.36 13.85
N SER A 178 11.10 10.55 13.42
CA SER A 178 10.63 11.80 12.81
C SER A 178 10.81 13.03 13.72
N LEU A 179 10.65 12.86 15.04
CA LEU A 179 10.76 13.95 16.02
C LEU A 179 12.22 14.41 16.19
N PHE A 180 13.17 13.47 16.13
CA PHE A 180 14.59 13.75 16.35
C PHE A 180 15.34 14.13 15.07
N CYS A 181 14.75 13.87 13.90
CA CYS A 181 15.42 14.06 12.61
C CYS A 181 15.92 15.51 12.41
N ALA A 182 15.15 16.51 12.80
CA ALA A 182 15.55 17.92 12.67
C ALA A 182 16.83 18.24 13.47
N GLN A 183 16.95 17.71 14.68
CA GLN A 183 18.12 17.89 15.53
C GLN A 183 19.35 17.16 14.98
N LEU A 184 19.16 15.95 14.46
CA LEU A 184 20.20 15.16 13.78
C LEU A 184 20.74 15.90 12.54
N LEU A 185 19.87 16.49 11.73
CA LEU A 185 20.27 17.26 10.54
C LEU A 185 21.04 18.52 10.90
N ASN A 186 20.60 19.26 11.92
CA ASN A 186 21.26 20.50 12.35
C ASN A 186 22.67 20.24 12.94
N THR A 187 22.88 19.06 13.54
CA THR A 187 24.15 18.72 14.20
C THR A 187 25.14 18.02 13.28
N PHE A 188 24.69 17.06 12.45
CA PHE A 188 25.57 16.22 11.64
C PHE A 188 25.51 16.53 10.13
N GLY A 189 24.52 17.31 9.68
CA GLY A 189 24.28 17.62 8.28
C GLY A 189 23.60 16.49 7.50
N PHE A 190 22.93 16.84 6.41
CA PHE A 190 22.10 15.91 5.61
C PHE A 190 22.87 14.66 5.15
N ARG A 191 24.07 14.82 4.57
CA ARG A 191 24.82 13.70 4.00
C ARG A 191 25.12 12.60 5.03
N LYS A 192 25.61 12.95 6.22
CA LYS A 192 25.98 11.95 7.24
C LYS A 192 24.74 11.25 7.78
N VAL A 193 23.70 12.02 8.08
CA VAL A 193 22.41 11.49 8.57
C VAL A 193 21.82 10.51 7.57
N ALA A 194 21.75 10.90 6.29
CA ALA A 194 21.15 10.10 5.24
C ALA A 194 21.93 8.79 4.92
N VAL A 195 23.26 8.81 5.03
CA VAL A 195 24.10 7.61 4.91
C VAL A 195 23.89 6.65 6.08
N ILE A 196 23.93 7.16 7.32
CA ILE A 196 23.72 6.33 8.52
C ILE A 196 22.33 5.72 8.48
N SER A 197 21.30 6.49 8.14
CA SER A 197 19.94 5.98 8.05
C SER A 197 19.78 4.92 6.95
N GLY A 198 20.42 5.12 5.79
CA GLY A 198 20.43 4.12 4.72
C GLY A 198 21.08 2.81 5.13
N LEU A 199 22.18 2.87 5.89
CA LEU A 199 22.85 1.68 6.44
C LEU A 199 21.99 0.97 7.50
N ILE A 200 21.30 1.70 8.37
CA ILE A 200 20.39 1.11 9.36
C ILE A 200 19.22 0.40 8.65
N ALA A 201 18.62 1.05 7.64
CA ALA A 201 17.55 0.45 6.85
C ALA A 201 18.03 -0.82 6.10
N LEU A 202 19.23 -0.76 5.52
CA LEU A 202 19.90 -1.91 4.90
C LEU A 202 20.06 -3.06 5.90
N CYS A 203 20.57 -2.79 7.10
CA CYS A 203 20.69 -3.82 8.14
C CYS A 203 19.34 -4.41 8.55
N GLY A 204 18.28 -3.58 8.62
CA GLY A 204 16.93 -4.03 8.90
C GLY A 204 16.41 -5.00 7.85
N ASP A 205 16.47 -4.63 6.57
CA ASP A 205 16.00 -5.47 5.46
C ASP A 205 16.85 -6.72 5.28
N PHE A 206 18.17 -6.62 5.51
CA PHE A 206 19.05 -7.78 5.48
C PHE A 206 18.68 -8.77 6.59
N THR A 207 18.39 -8.28 7.80
CA THR A 207 17.92 -9.11 8.92
C THR A 207 16.59 -9.78 8.58
N LEU A 208 15.68 -9.08 7.91
CA LEU A 208 14.42 -9.64 7.44
C LEU A 208 14.62 -10.72 6.37
N ALA A 209 15.58 -10.54 5.47
CA ALA A 209 15.89 -11.52 4.43
C ALA A 209 16.38 -12.85 5.01
N ILE A 210 17.26 -12.82 6.02
CA ILE A 210 17.83 -14.02 6.65
C ILE A 210 17.04 -14.50 7.87
N ALA A 211 15.85 -13.95 8.12
CA ALA A 211 15.10 -14.21 9.34
C ALA A 211 14.72 -15.70 9.46
N GLN A 212 15.04 -16.29 10.61
CA GLN A 212 14.70 -17.68 10.94
C GLN A 212 13.64 -17.77 12.04
N ASN A 213 13.49 -16.71 12.84
CA ASN A 213 12.64 -16.68 14.01
C ASN A 213 11.90 -15.34 14.10
N TYR A 214 10.76 -15.34 14.80
CA TYR A 214 9.94 -14.14 15.03
C TYR A 214 10.71 -12.96 15.65
N SER A 215 11.67 -13.23 16.54
CA SER A 215 12.50 -12.18 17.15
C SER A 215 13.37 -11.43 16.13
N MET A 216 13.88 -12.14 15.11
CA MET A 216 14.65 -11.50 14.03
C MET A 216 13.77 -10.58 13.19
N ILE A 217 12.50 -10.97 12.98
CA ILE A 217 11.50 -10.13 12.29
C ILE A 217 11.25 -8.83 13.06
N VAL A 218 11.06 -8.91 14.37
CA VAL A 218 10.86 -7.72 15.23
C VAL A 218 12.07 -6.79 15.18
N ILE A 219 13.28 -7.34 15.31
CA ILE A 219 14.52 -6.54 15.26
C ILE A 219 14.71 -5.93 13.87
N GLY A 220 14.49 -6.70 12.81
CA GLY A 220 14.61 -6.24 11.43
C GLY A 220 13.65 -5.09 11.13
N LEU A 221 12.38 -5.20 11.53
CA LEU A 221 11.37 -4.16 11.37
C LEU A 221 11.64 -2.92 12.24
N ALA A 222 12.17 -3.09 13.45
CA ALA A 222 12.60 -1.96 14.28
C ALA A 222 13.74 -1.16 13.62
N LEU A 223 14.78 -1.86 13.12
CA LEU A 223 15.90 -1.24 12.41
C LEU A 223 15.44 -0.57 11.11
N ASN A 224 14.60 -1.26 10.33
CA ASN A 224 14.00 -0.70 9.11
C ASN A 224 13.24 0.60 9.43
N GLY A 225 12.37 0.61 10.43
CA GLY A 225 11.60 1.79 10.84
C GLY A 225 12.47 2.96 11.28
N ILE A 226 13.57 2.70 12.01
CA ILE A 226 14.55 3.74 12.37
C ILE A 226 15.21 4.33 11.11
N GLY A 227 15.72 3.48 10.22
CA GLY A 227 16.44 3.92 9.03
C GLY A 227 15.54 4.68 8.06
N VAL A 228 14.38 4.10 7.73
CA VAL A 228 13.39 4.73 6.83
C VAL A 228 12.85 6.03 7.44
N GLY A 229 12.59 6.06 8.74
CA GLY A 229 12.03 7.24 9.40
C GLY A 229 12.99 8.42 9.39
N VAL A 230 14.28 8.17 9.61
CA VAL A 230 15.29 9.22 9.52
C VAL A 230 15.47 9.71 8.09
N ILE A 231 15.61 8.82 7.10
CA ILE A 231 15.92 9.22 5.72
C ILE A 231 14.75 9.94 5.04
N THR A 232 13.52 9.46 5.21
CA THR A 232 12.33 10.06 4.58
C THR A 232 12.08 11.47 5.10
N ASN A 233 12.16 11.65 6.43
CA ASN A 233 12.04 12.96 7.06
C ASN A 233 13.22 13.88 6.71
N ALA A 234 14.44 13.34 6.57
CA ALA A 234 15.59 14.11 6.13
C ALA A 234 15.40 14.66 4.72
N ILE A 235 14.95 13.83 3.78
CA ILE A 235 14.69 14.26 2.39
C ILE A 235 13.53 15.27 2.35
N HIS A 236 12.46 15.03 3.11
CA HIS A 236 11.33 15.95 3.20
C HIS A 236 11.75 17.33 3.74
N MET A 237 12.53 17.37 4.83
CA MET A 237 13.05 18.63 5.39
C MET A 237 14.05 19.32 4.46
N PHE A 238 14.90 18.56 3.76
CA PHE A 238 15.80 19.12 2.76
C PHE A 238 15.03 19.83 1.63
N LEU A 239 13.96 19.20 1.11
CA LEU A 239 13.09 19.81 0.11
C LEU A 239 12.33 21.02 0.66
N ALA A 240 11.87 20.98 1.91
CA ALA A 240 11.20 22.12 2.54
C ALA A 240 12.15 23.31 2.77
N SER A 241 13.40 23.06 3.15
CA SER A 241 14.43 24.10 3.35
C SER A 241 14.98 24.69 2.05
N SER A 242 14.76 24.02 0.92
CA SER A 242 15.25 24.42 -0.40
C SER A 242 14.50 25.61 -1.02
N ASN A 243 14.24 26.66 -0.22
CA ASN A 243 13.64 27.96 -0.56
C ASN A 243 14.49 28.80 -1.55
N ILE A 244 15.04 28.16 -2.58
CA ILE A 244 15.85 28.80 -3.64
C ILE A 244 14.96 29.34 -4.78
N ASN A 245 13.73 28.84 -4.93
CA ASN A 245 12.78 29.38 -5.91
C ASN A 245 11.78 30.35 -5.25
N LYS A 246 12.27 31.54 -4.87
CA LYS A 246 11.47 32.68 -4.38
C LYS A 246 10.28 33.08 -5.27
N GLY A 247 10.16 32.53 -6.48
CA GLY A 247 9.06 32.79 -7.43
C GLY A 247 7.99 31.69 -7.58
N GLN A 248 8.20 30.45 -7.14
CA GLN A 248 7.26 29.33 -7.41
C GLN A 248 6.49 28.82 -6.18
N GLY A 249 6.76 29.38 -4.99
CA GLY A 249 6.05 29.06 -3.75
C GLY A 249 6.47 27.72 -3.12
N SER A 250 6.39 27.64 -1.79
CA SER A 250 6.74 26.46 -0.98
C SER A 250 6.00 25.16 -1.35
N GLY A 251 4.97 25.22 -2.21
CA GLY A 251 4.21 24.06 -2.66
C GLY A 251 4.89 23.20 -3.74
N TYR A 252 5.87 23.74 -4.48
CA TYR A 252 6.50 23.00 -5.59
C TYR A 252 7.41 21.86 -5.12
N GLY A 253 8.20 22.07 -4.07
CA GLY A 253 9.01 21.00 -3.47
C GLY A 253 8.15 19.88 -2.87
N PHE A 254 7.02 20.25 -2.26
CA PHE A 254 6.05 19.31 -1.71
C PHE A 254 5.38 18.47 -2.80
N SER A 255 4.97 19.09 -3.93
CA SER A 255 4.37 18.34 -5.04
C SER A 255 5.35 17.38 -5.69
N ILE A 256 6.64 17.75 -5.81
CA ILE A 256 7.70 16.84 -6.27
C ILE A 256 7.86 15.64 -5.32
N PHE A 257 7.93 15.90 -4.01
CA PHE A 257 8.04 14.84 -3.00
C PHE A 257 6.85 13.88 -3.08
N SER A 258 5.62 14.40 -3.04
CA SER A 258 4.41 13.58 -3.05
C SER A 258 4.24 12.77 -4.35
N ALA A 259 4.59 13.34 -5.51
CA ALA A 259 4.50 12.63 -6.78
C ALA A 259 5.53 11.49 -6.87
N ALA A 260 6.76 11.75 -6.43
CA ALA A 260 7.83 10.75 -6.43
C ALA A 260 7.60 9.66 -5.38
N SER A 261 7.14 10.03 -4.18
CA SER A 261 6.84 9.07 -3.11
C SER A 261 5.74 8.12 -3.54
N LEU A 262 4.69 8.64 -4.18
CA LEU A 262 3.61 7.82 -4.68
C LEU A 262 4.04 6.85 -5.77
N SER A 263 4.78 7.35 -6.76
CA SER A 263 5.29 6.50 -7.84
C SER A 263 6.22 5.42 -7.26
N GLY A 264 7.03 5.76 -6.26
CA GLY A 264 7.88 4.84 -5.51
C GLY A 264 7.08 3.78 -4.75
N ILE A 265 6.05 4.17 -3.98
CA ILE A 265 5.17 3.26 -3.24
C ILE A 265 4.53 2.25 -4.19
N SER A 266 3.92 2.73 -5.28
CA SER A 266 3.25 1.87 -6.26
C SER A 266 4.24 0.92 -6.94
N CYS A 267 5.35 1.43 -7.49
CA CYS A 267 6.37 0.60 -8.12
C CYS A 267 6.97 -0.42 -7.15
N GLY A 268 7.22 -0.02 -5.90
CA GLY A 268 7.76 -0.87 -4.84
C GLY A 268 6.84 -2.06 -4.57
N MET A 269 5.57 -1.80 -4.26
CA MET A 269 4.60 -2.87 -3.99
C MET A 269 4.44 -3.83 -5.17
N MET A 270 4.43 -3.31 -6.39
CA MET A 270 4.26 -4.12 -7.60
C MET A 270 5.48 -4.98 -7.91
N LEU A 271 6.68 -4.39 -7.87
CA LEU A 271 7.93 -5.15 -8.05
C LEU A 271 8.07 -6.20 -6.96
N GLY A 272 7.80 -5.81 -5.71
CA GLY A 272 7.90 -6.68 -4.56
C GLY A 272 6.91 -7.84 -4.59
N ALA A 273 5.64 -7.61 -4.93
CA ALA A 273 4.64 -8.67 -5.06
C ALA A 273 5.01 -9.67 -6.16
N THR A 274 5.39 -9.19 -7.35
CA THR A 274 5.81 -10.06 -8.46
C THR A 274 7.07 -10.85 -8.11
N MET A 275 8.04 -10.24 -7.41
CA MET A 275 9.23 -10.95 -6.94
C MET A 275 8.88 -11.95 -5.83
N ALA A 276 7.97 -11.62 -4.92
CA ALA A 276 7.55 -12.51 -3.84
C ALA A 276 6.87 -13.77 -4.37
N GLU A 277 6.05 -13.63 -5.41
CA GLU A 277 5.32 -14.74 -6.02
C GLU A 277 6.25 -15.69 -6.80
N ASN A 278 7.23 -15.14 -7.53
CA ASN A 278 8.12 -15.94 -8.39
C ASN A 278 9.40 -16.42 -7.68
N LEU A 279 9.99 -15.60 -6.81
CA LEU A 279 11.29 -15.84 -6.18
C LEU A 279 11.17 -16.09 -4.67
N GLY A 280 9.99 -15.91 -4.09
CA GLY A 280 9.76 -16.02 -2.65
C GLY A 280 9.96 -14.70 -1.89
N GLN A 281 9.18 -14.52 -0.82
CA GLN A 281 9.13 -13.28 -0.03
C GLN A 281 10.49 -12.88 0.62
N SER A 282 11.30 -13.84 1.08
CA SER A 282 12.62 -13.55 1.69
C SER A 282 13.60 -12.90 0.68
N ASN A 283 13.57 -13.34 -0.59
CA ASN A 283 14.41 -12.79 -1.64
C ASN A 283 14.05 -11.33 -2.00
N VAL A 284 12.81 -10.91 -1.72
CA VAL A 284 12.40 -9.50 -1.90
C VAL A 284 13.10 -8.59 -0.89
N PHE A 285 13.26 -9.02 0.36
CA PHE A 285 14.03 -8.26 1.36
C PHE A 285 15.51 -8.18 0.99
N LEU A 286 16.07 -9.24 0.39
CA LEU A 286 17.43 -9.21 -0.14
C LEU A 286 17.57 -8.22 -1.30
N ALA A 287 16.58 -8.17 -2.20
CA ALA A 287 16.54 -7.17 -3.26
C ALA A 287 16.44 -5.74 -2.68
N SER A 288 15.56 -5.50 -1.70
CA SER A 288 15.42 -4.22 -1.00
C SER A 288 16.73 -3.79 -0.32
N THR A 289 17.46 -4.74 0.29
CA THR A 289 18.79 -4.52 0.86
C THR A 289 19.77 -3.97 -0.19
N GLY A 290 19.76 -4.54 -1.41
CA GLY A 290 20.54 -4.04 -2.53
C GLY A 290 20.14 -2.63 -2.97
N VAL A 291 18.84 -2.30 -2.94
CA VAL A 291 18.35 -0.96 -3.23
C VAL A 291 18.80 0.05 -2.16
N TRP A 292 18.77 -0.30 -0.87
CA TRP A 292 19.30 0.55 0.21
C TRP A 292 20.80 0.80 0.10
N LEU A 293 21.56 -0.22 -0.33
CA LEU A 293 22.98 -0.06 -0.64
C LEU A 293 23.18 0.97 -1.75
N LEU A 294 22.40 0.87 -2.84
CA LEU A 294 22.44 1.81 -3.96
C LEU A 294 22.07 3.23 -3.53
N ILE A 295 21.02 3.41 -2.72
CA ILE A 295 20.64 4.71 -2.12
C ILE A 295 21.83 5.30 -1.35
N THR A 296 22.44 4.49 -0.48
CA THR A 296 23.57 4.91 0.36
C THR A 296 24.76 5.34 -0.50
N LEU A 297 25.08 4.59 -1.56
CA LEU A 297 26.14 4.94 -2.52
C LEU A 297 25.84 6.25 -3.27
N ILE A 298 24.62 6.44 -3.75
CA ILE A 298 24.20 7.68 -4.43
C ILE A 298 24.38 8.89 -3.49
N ILE A 299 23.99 8.77 -2.22
CA ILE A 299 24.14 9.84 -1.22
C ILE A 299 25.62 10.10 -0.92
N ILE A 300 26.46 9.07 -0.87
CA ILE A 300 27.91 9.25 -0.69
C ILE A 300 28.49 10.05 -1.87
N LEU A 301 28.09 9.74 -3.11
CA LEU A 301 28.61 10.39 -4.32
C LEU A 301 28.09 11.83 -4.49
N VAL A 302 26.78 12.03 -4.34
CA VAL A 302 26.12 13.32 -4.64
C VAL A 302 25.94 14.19 -3.38
N GLY A 303 26.03 13.62 -2.18
CA GLY A 303 25.74 14.35 -0.94
C GLY A 303 26.64 15.54 -0.66
N LYS A 304 27.80 15.69 -1.33
CA LYS A 304 28.62 16.91 -1.25
C LYS A 304 27.95 18.12 -1.90
N SER A 305 27.09 17.93 -2.90
CA SER A 305 26.35 19.01 -3.56
C SER A 305 25.00 19.32 -2.90
N MET A 306 24.61 18.55 -1.87
CA MET A 306 23.35 18.73 -1.13
C MET A 306 23.63 19.46 0.19
N LEU A 307 23.91 20.76 0.11
CA LEU A 307 24.06 21.63 1.29
C LEU A 307 22.68 21.86 1.91
N PHE A 308 22.47 21.28 3.09
CA PHE A 308 21.32 21.61 3.92
C PHE A 308 21.56 22.98 4.55
N VAL A 309 20.73 23.95 4.18
CA VAL A 309 20.69 25.25 4.85
C VAL A 309 19.57 25.15 5.89
N PRO A 310 19.88 25.22 7.20
CA PRO A 310 18.85 25.24 8.23
C PRO A 310 17.86 26.36 7.94
N ASP A 311 16.56 26.07 8.01
CA ASP A 311 15.50 27.06 7.84
C ASP A 311 15.76 28.24 8.81
N GLN A 312 16.10 29.43 8.27
CA GLN A 312 16.28 30.64 9.08
C GLN A 312 14.97 31.09 9.74
N ASP A 313 13.82 30.64 9.22
CA ASP A 313 12.51 30.81 9.86
C ASP A 313 12.37 30.04 11.18
N GLY A 314 13.29 29.12 11.49
CA GLY A 314 13.38 28.46 12.80
C GLY A 314 13.80 29.40 13.95
N ASN A 315 14.33 30.58 13.62
CA ASN A 315 14.67 31.65 14.57
C ASN A 315 13.61 32.77 14.63
N GLY A 316 12.55 32.71 13.82
CA GLY A 316 11.36 33.53 14.06
C GLY A 316 10.73 33.10 15.37
N HIS A 317 10.60 34.01 16.34
CA HIS A 317 10.03 33.74 17.65
C HIS A 317 8.71 32.95 17.51
N SER A 318 8.76 31.64 17.82
CA SER A 318 7.56 30.85 18.01
C SER A 318 6.81 31.48 19.17
N SER A 319 5.68 32.12 18.89
CA SER A 319 4.86 32.73 19.93
C SER A 319 4.22 31.69 20.84
N LEU A 320 4.20 30.43 20.40
CA LEU A 320 3.69 29.28 21.15
C LEU A 320 4.80 28.25 21.42
N PRO A 321 5.05 27.88 22.69
CA PRO A 321 5.91 26.76 23.03
C PRO A 321 5.26 25.42 22.65
N LEU A 322 6.09 24.40 22.33
CA LEU A 322 5.67 23.05 21.92
C LEU A 322 4.58 22.45 22.83
N LYS A 323 4.75 22.57 24.15
CA LYS A 323 3.78 22.05 25.12
C LYS A 323 2.42 22.73 24.98
N GLN A 324 2.39 24.05 24.81
CA GLN A 324 1.14 24.80 24.66
C GLN A 324 0.47 24.53 23.31
N PHE A 325 1.25 24.21 22.27
CA PHE A 325 0.73 23.78 20.97
C PHE A 325 0.07 22.40 21.05
N ILE A 326 0.78 21.39 21.58
CA ILE A 326 0.26 20.01 21.69
C ILE A 326 -0.97 19.93 22.59
N PHE A 327 -0.95 20.62 23.73
CA PHE A 327 -2.07 20.66 24.68
C PHE A 327 -3.13 21.70 24.32
N ASN A 328 -3.04 22.35 23.16
CA ASN A 328 -4.11 23.22 22.70
C ASN A 328 -5.35 22.38 22.41
N LYS A 329 -6.48 22.76 23.00
CA LYS A 329 -7.77 22.07 22.85
C LYS A 329 -8.16 21.84 21.39
N ASN A 330 -7.94 22.82 20.50
CA ASN A 330 -8.33 22.72 19.10
C ASN A 330 -7.49 21.69 18.33
N ILE A 331 -6.17 21.69 18.58
CA ILE A 331 -5.23 20.76 17.94
C ILE A 331 -5.43 19.35 18.49
N LEU A 332 -5.46 19.20 19.81
CA LEU A 332 -5.61 17.90 20.44
C LEU A 332 -6.96 17.26 20.08
N SER A 333 -8.04 18.05 20.05
CA SER A 333 -9.37 17.59 19.64
C SER A 333 -9.37 17.15 18.18
N PHE A 334 -8.77 17.92 17.27
CA PHE A 334 -8.64 17.52 15.87
C PHE A 334 -7.80 16.25 15.69
N MET A 335 -6.65 16.17 16.34
CA MET A 335 -5.77 15.00 16.25
C MET A 335 -6.45 13.74 16.79
N ALA A 336 -6.99 13.80 18.00
CA ALA A 336 -7.57 12.65 18.66
C ALA A 336 -8.92 12.23 18.04
N LEU A 337 -9.79 13.17 17.68
CA LEU A 337 -11.16 12.86 17.28
C LEU A 337 -11.36 12.72 15.76
N VAL A 338 -10.42 13.22 14.95
CA VAL A 338 -10.55 13.23 13.48
C VAL A 338 -9.40 12.49 12.81
N GLN A 339 -8.15 12.85 13.15
CA GLN A 339 -6.98 12.32 12.45
C GLN A 339 -6.70 10.86 12.83
N VAL A 340 -6.60 10.55 14.13
CA VAL A 340 -6.30 9.19 14.60
C VAL A 340 -7.35 8.17 14.11
N PRO A 341 -8.67 8.39 14.24
CA PRO A 341 -9.68 7.48 13.71
C PRO A 341 -9.54 7.20 12.22
N TYR A 342 -9.21 8.23 11.43
CA TYR A 342 -9.06 8.09 9.98
C TYR A 342 -7.90 7.17 9.61
N ILE A 343 -6.76 7.31 10.29
CA ILE A 343 -5.55 6.53 9.98
C ILE A 343 -5.64 5.11 10.56
N VAL A 344 -6.23 4.95 11.73
CA VAL A 344 -6.49 3.60 12.27
C VAL A 344 -7.33 2.78 11.29
N MET A 345 -8.28 3.41 10.60
CA MET A 345 -9.04 2.75 9.54
C MET A 345 -8.23 2.48 8.27
N SER A 346 -7.25 3.31 7.91
CA SER A 346 -6.43 3.05 6.71
C SER A 346 -5.59 1.78 6.84
N ALA A 347 -5.31 1.32 8.07
CA ALA A 347 -4.69 0.02 8.30
C ALA A 347 -5.51 -1.16 7.74
N PHE A 348 -6.82 -0.97 7.47
CA PHE A 348 -7.62 -1.99 6.79
C PHE A 348 -6.99 -2.38 5.45
N ILE A 349 -6.49 -1.39 4.69
CA ILE A 349 -5.88 -1.60 3.38
C ILE A 349 -4.56 -2.38 3.49
N TYR A 350 -3.65 -1.96 4.36
CA TYR A 350 -2.28 -2.50 4.37
C TYR A 350 -2.07 -3.69 5.31
N PHE A 351 -2.94 -3.87 6.30
CA PHE A 351 -2.85 -4.99 7.24
C PHE A 351 -3.90 -6.07 6.94
N TYR A 352 -5.18 -5.69 6.84
CA TYR A 352 -6.25 -6.68 6.75
C TYR A 352 -6.45 -7.24 5.33
N VAL A 353 -6.36 -6.42 4.28
CA VAL A 353 -6.53 -6.89 2.88
C VAL A 353 -5.59 -8.05 2.54
N PRO A 354 -4.26 -7.99 2.82
CA PRO A 354 -3.37 -9.13 2.55
C PRO A 354 -3.77 -10.39 3.31
N ILE A 355 -4.14 -10.27 4.59
CA ILE A 355 -4.54 -11.40 5.42
C ILE A 355 -5.83 -12.04 4.88
N PHE A 356 -6.81 -11.21 4.52
CA PHE A 356 -8.06 -11.69 3.94
C PHE A 356 -7.85 -12.35 2.58
N ALA A 357 -7.06 -11.72 1.69
CA ALA A 357 -6.75 -12.25 0.37
C ALA A 357 -6.05 -13.60 0.47
N HIS A 358 -5.04 -13.72 1.34
CA HIS A 358 -4.37 -14.98 1.62
C HIS A 358 -5.32 -16.05 2.17
N GLY A 359 -6.23 -15.67 3.07
CA GLY A 359 -7.27 -16.56 3.60
C GLY A 359 -8.28 -17.05 2.55
N GLN A 360 -8.44 -16.32 1.44
CA GLN A 360 -9.25 -16.72 0.28
C GLN A 360 -8.45 -17.50 -0.78
N GLY A 361 -7.17 -17.83 -0.50
CA GLY A 361 -6.30 -18.53 -1.45
C GLY A 361 -5.78 -17.65 -2.58
N LEU A 362 -5.83 -16.32 -2.44
CA LEU A 362 -5.26 -15.39 -3.42
C LEU A 362 -3.74 -15.25 -3.25
N GLY A 363 -3.04 -15.10 -4.37
CA GLY A 363 -1.60 -14.86 -4.44
C GLY A 363 -1.16 -13.45 -4.05
N GLU A 364 0.13 -13.18 -4.17
CA GLU A 364 0.74 -11.90 -3.75
C GLU A 364 0.42 -10.77 -4.73
N ASN A 365 0.45 -11.07 -6.03
CA ASN A 365 0.10 -10.16 -7.12
C ASN A 365 -1.36 -9.69 -7.00
N GLU A 366 -2.24 -10.60 -6.61
CA GLU A 366 -3.67 -10.38 -6.47
C GLU A 366 -3.96 -9.52 -5.24
N SER A 367 -3.33 -9.83 -4.12
CA SER A 367 -3.34 -9.02 -2.90
C SER A 367 -2.83 -7.60 -3.16
N CYS A 368 -1.73 -7.48 -3.93
CA CYS A 368 -1.19 -6.19 -4.33
C CYS A 368 -2.14 -5.41 -5.23
N MET A 369 -2.78 -6.06 -6.20
CA MET A 369 -3.75 -5.43 -7.08
C MET A 369 -4.95 -4.89 -6.30
N LEU A 370 -5.46 -5.64 -5.31
CA LEU A 370 -6.54 -5.17 -4.43
C LEU A 370 -6.14 -3.87 -3.71
N ILE A 371 -4.96 -3.84 -3.09
CA ILE A 371 -4.44 -2.62 -2.44
C ILE A 371 -4.32 -1.47 -3.44
N MET A 372 -3.77 -1.75 -4.62
CA MET A 372 -3.57 -0.76 -5.67
C MET A 372 -4.86 -0.12 -6.18
N ILE A 373 -5.97 -0.84 -6.24
CA ILE A 373 -7.26 -0.27 -6.64
C ILE A 373 -7.58 0.95 -5.76
N SER A 374 -7.43 0.82 -4.43
CA SER A 374 -7.67 1.92 -3.50
C SER A 374 -6.68 3.07 -3.67
N SER A 375 -5.40 2.77 -3.86
CA SER A 375 -4.33 3.76 -4.00
C SER A 375 -4.44 4.54 -5.31
N LEU A 376 -4.71 3.87 -6.43
CA LEU A 376 -4.90 4.51 -7.73
C LEU A 376 -6.13 5.42 -7.72
N CYS A 377 -7.25 4.95 -7.17
CA CYS A 377 -8.44 5.79 -6.98
C CYS A 377 -8.10 7.02 -6.13
N SER A 378 -7.40 6.85 -5.01
CA SER A 378 -7.02 7.95 -4.12
C SER A 378 -6.19 9.01 -4.83
N VAL A 379 -5.32 8.62 -5.76
CA VAL A 379 -4.42 9.55 -6.43
C VAL A 379 -5.11 10.27 -7.57
N TYR A 380 -5.64 9.51 -8.54
CA TYR A 380 -6.10 10.08 -9.80
C TYR A 380 -7.35 10.94 -9.60
N LEU A 381 -8.18 10.60 -8.62
CA LEU A 381 -9.37 11.38 -8.28
C LEU A 381 -9.05 12.60 -7.40
N SER A 382 -7.86 12.67 -6.78
CA SER A 382 -7.57 13.63 -5.70
C SER A 382 -7.78 15.08 -6.13
N VAL A 383 -7.12 15.52 -7.20
CA VAL A 383 -7.13 16.94 -7.60
C VAL A 383 -8.54 17.39 -8.01
N GLY A 384 -9.23 16.57 -8.81
CA GLY A 384 -10.58 16.86 -9.30
C GLY A 384 -11.62 16.88 -8.19
N LEU A 385 -11.72 15.81 -7.39
CA LEU A 385 -12.71 15.72 -6.32
C LEU A 385 -12.43 16.70 -5.20
N THR A 386 -11.17 16.87 -4.78
CA THR A 386 -10.82 17.82 -3.72
C THR A 386 -11.17 19.24 -4.13
N GLY A 387 -10.86 19.65 -5.36
CA GLY A 387 -11.19 20.98 -5.86
C GLY A 387 -12.70 21.24 -5.94
N TYR A 388 -13.48 20.24 -6.37
CA TYR A 388 -14.93 20.33 -6.44
C TYR A 388 -15.59 20.36 -5.05
N LEU A 389 -15.24 19.41 -4.17
CA LEU A 389 -15.84 19.27 -2.84
C LEU A 389 -15.42 20.39 -1.90
N SER A 390 -14.15 20.81 -1.93
CA SER A 390 -13.68 21.92 -1.09
C SER A 390 -14.41 23.23 -1.40
N LYS A 391 -14.80 23.46 -2.67
CA LYS A 391 -15.63 24.62 -3.05
C LYS A 391 -17.07 24.51 -2.54
N LYS A 392 -17.66 23.31 -2.61
CA LYS A 392 -19.08 23.09 -2.33
C LYS A 392 -19.39 22.94 -0.84
N ILE A 393 -18.57 22.18 -0.11
CA ILE A 393 -18.81 21.78 1.29
C ILE A 393 -17.68 22.18 2.25
N LYS A 394 -16.62 22.83 1.76
CA LYS A 394 -15.48 23.34 2.56
C LYS A 394 -14.92 22.25 3.49
N ASP A 395 -14.78 22.54 4.77
CA ASP A 395 -14.20 21.62 5.75
C ASP A 395 -15.10 20.41 6.08
N ASN A 396 -16.38 20.43 5.69
CA ASN A 396 -17.27 19.27 5.88
C ASN A 396 -16.89 18.08 4.98
N THR A 397 -16.01 18.31 4.01
CA THR A 397 -15.36 17.29 3.19
C THR A 397 -14.68 16.22 4.05
N ILE A 398 -14.16 16.59 5.23
CA ILE A 398 -13.55 15.66 6.19
C ILE A 398 -14.57 14.62 6.67
N TYR A 399 -15.76 15.05 7.09
CA TYR A 399 -16.80 14.14 7.58
C TYR A 399 -17.36 13.28 6.46
N LEU A 400 -17.54 13.85 5.27
CA LEU A 400 -18.01 13.08 4.10
C LEU A 400 -17.04 11.93 3.78
N SER A 401 -15.73 12.19 3.81
CA SER A 401 -14.74 11.13 3.57
C SER A 401 -14.86 10.03 4.63
N SER A 402 -14.96 10.39 5.92
CA SER A 402 -15.10 9.43 7.01
C SER A 402 -16.38 8.58 6.87
N ILE A 403 -17.52 9.20 6.51
CA ILE A 403 -18.79 8.49 6.32
C ILE A 403 -18.70 7.48 5.18
N ILE A 404 -18.07 7.84 4.05
CA ILE A 404 -17.89 6.92 2.93
C ILE A 404 -17.00 5.74 3.36
N THR A 405 -15.91 5.99 4.09
CA THR A 405 -15.05 4.93 4.65
C THR A 405 -15.81 4.03 5.61
N TYR A 406 -16.64 4.59 6.50
CA TYR A 406 -17.48 3.81 7.43
C TYR A 406 -18.47 2.91 6.70
N ALA A 407 -19.17 3.47 5.71
CA ALA A 407 -20.11 2.73 4.89
C ALA A 407 -19.41 1.57 4.17
N ALA A 408 -18.25 1.82 3.56
CA ALA A 408 -17.46 0.81 2.86
C ALA A 408 -17.00 -0.34 3.79
N LEU A 409 -16.55 -0.01 5.00
CA LEU A 409 -16.11 -1.01 5.98
C LEU A 409 -17.27 -1.86 6.51
N ILE A 410 -18.43 -1.25 6.82
CA ILE A 410 -19.63 -1.99 7.23
C ILE A 410 -20.13 -2.88 6.07
N MET A 411 -20.15 -2.36 4.85
CA MET A 411 -20.53 -3.11 3.64
C MET A 411 -19.75 -4.42 3.54
N PHE A 412 -18.42 -4.33 3.66
CA PHE A 412 -17.55 -5.49 3.57
C PHE A 412 -17.71 -6.41 4.78
N ALA A 413 -17.90 -5.84 5.97
CA ALA A 413 -18.13 -6.62 7.18
C ALA A 413 -19.42 -7.44 7.15
N LEU A 414 -20.46 -6.97 6.44
CA LEU A 414 -21.72 -7.70 6.22
C LEU A 414 -21.55 -8.85 5.23
N HIS A 415 -20.77 -8.62 4.16
CA HIS A 415 -20.55 -9.58 3.08
C HIS A 415 -19.05 -9.73 2.82
N MET A 416 -18.41 -10.66 3.52
CA MET A 416 -16.97 -10.91 3.46
C MET A 416 -16.57 -11.69 2.20
N THR A 417 -16.82 -11.11 1.02
CA THR A 417 -16.48 -11.69 -0.29
C THR A 417 -15.49 -10.79 -1.04
N VAL A 418 -14.73 -11.37 -1.97
CA VAL A 418 -13.75 -10.63 -2.79
C VAL A 418 -14.41 -9.50 -3.61
N PRO A 419 -15.56 -9.69 -4.28
CA PRO A 419 -16.23 -8.60 -4.98
C PRO A 419 -16.61 -7.45 -4.05
N MET A 420 -17.11 -7.77 -2.85
CA MET A 420 -17.46 -6.75 -1.87
C MET A 420 -16.25 -5.98 -1.37
N LEU A 421 -15.12 -6.67 -1.21
CA LEU A 421 -13.85 -6.04 -0.87
C LEU A 421 -13.42 -5.04 -1.94
N ILE A 422 -13.53 -5.40 -3.23
CA ILE A 422 -13.21 -4.50 -4.35
C ILE A 422 -14.06 -3.24 -4.30
N VAL A 423 -15.38 -3.36 -4.14
CA VAL A 423 -16.28 -2.19 -4.05
C VAL A 423 -15.91 -1.33 -2.84
N SER A 424 -15.64 -1.94 -1.68
CA SER A 424 -15.20 -1.22 -0.49
C SER A 424 -13.87 -0.50 -0.69
N LEU A 425 -12.89 -1.12 -1.36
CA LEU A 425 -11.59 -0.51 -1.65
C LEU A 425 -11.70 0.65 -2.64
N ILE A 426 -12.59 0.57 -3.63
CA ILE A 426 -12.91 1.70 -4.52
C ILE A 426 -13.52 2.84 -3.72
N MET A 427 -14.51 2.57 -2.86
CA MET A 427 -15.13 3.59 -2.01
C MET A 427 -14.12 4.24 -1.07
N ILE A 428 -13.25 3.45 -0.42
CA ILE A 428 -12.19 3.94 0.45
C ILE A 428 -11.18 4.79 -0.35
N GLY A 429 -10.78 4.34 -1.54
CA GLY A 429 -9.91 5.09 -2.43
C GLY A 429 -10.51 6.45 -2.82
N ILE A 430 -11.78 6.49 -3.22
CA ILE A 430 -12.51 7.73 -3.49
C ILE A 430 -12.54 8.63 -2.25
N ALA A 431 -12.85 8.10 -1.07
CA ALA A 431 -12.87 8.86 0.17
C ALA A 431 -11.49 9.45 0.53
N ASN A 432 -10.43 8.66 0.38
CA ASN A 432 -9.06 9.07 0.64
C ASN A 432 -8.59 10.18 -0.30
N SER A 433 -9.06 10.16 -1.56
CA SER A 433 -8.67 11.13 -2.59
C SER A 433 -8.85 12.59 -2.16
N PHE A 434 -9.93 12.87 -1.41
CA PHE A 434 -10.24 14.20 -0.90
C PHE A 434 -10.14 14.31 0.62
N GLY A 435 -10.28 13.21 1.36
CA GLY A 435 -10.23 13.20 2.81
C GLY A 435 -8.85 13.57 3.35
N ALA A 436 -7.80 12.91 2.86
CA ALA A 436 -6.42 13.17 3.28
C ALA A 436 -5.98 14.63 3.04
N PRO A 437 -6.08 15.20 1.81
CA PRO A 437 -5.67 16.58 1.57
C PRO A 437 -6.54 17.59 2.34
N SER A 438 -7.82 17.30 2.57
CA SER A 438 -8.69 18.18 3.37
C SER A 438 -8.26 18.27 4.84
N ARG A 439 -7.83 17.15 5.44
CA ARG A 439 -7.35 17.12 6.85
C ARG A 439 -6.01 17.85 7.00
N VAL A 440 -5.06 17.60 6.10
CA VAL A 440 -3.78 18.32 6.07
C VAL A 440 -4.02 19.82 5.87
N GLY A 441 -4.87 20.18 4.91
CA GLY A 441 -5.25 21.56 4.64
C GLY A 441 -5.91 22.25 5.83
N TYR A 442 -6.80 21.57 6.54
CA TYR A 442 -7.43 22.10 7.75
C TYR A 442 -6.41 22.34 8.87
N PHE A 443 -5.53 21.37 9.12
CA PHE A 443 -4.51 21.48 10.17
C PHE A 443 -3.52 22.60 9.90
N VAL A 444 -2.93 22.66 8.70
CA VAL A 444 -1.92 23.65 8.31
C VAL A 444 -2.49 25.07 8.31
N ASN A 445 -3.77 25.23 7.97
CA ASN A 445 -4.41 26.54 7.94
C ASN A 445 -4.92 27.03 9.30
N SER A 446 -4.87 26.20 10.35
CA SER A 446 -5.26 26.57 11.70
C SER A 446 -4.40 27.73 12.24
N PRO A 447 -4.98 28.67 13.02
CA PRO A 447 -4.23 29.79 13.57
C PRO A 447 -3.11 29.32 14.51
N GLU A 448 -3.33 28.23 15.24
CA GLU A 448 -2.34 27.63 16.12
C GLU A 448 -1.15 27.03 15.35
N ALA A 449 -1.39 26.32 14.23
CA ALA A 449 -0.31 25.77 13.39
C ALA A 449 0.54 26.87 12.76
N LYS A 450 -0.08 27.98 12.34
CA LYS A 450 0.64 29.16 11.84
C LYS A 450 1.48 29.82 12.93
N ALA A 451 0.98 29.91 14.15
CA ALA A 451 1.68 30.54 15.27
C ALA A 451 2.82 29.68 15.86
N TYR A 452 2.74 28.34 15.77
CA TYR A 452 3.83 27.44 16.12
C TYR A 452 4.89 27.28 15.01
N GLY A 453 4.49 27.52 13.76
CA GLY A 453 5.32 27.41 12.57
C GLY A 453 4.90 26.20 11.71
N LYS A 454 4.72 26.44 10.41
CA LYS A 454 4.18 25.46 9.45
C LYS A 454 5.01 24.18 9.36
N ASN A 455 6.34 24.29 9.29
CA ASN A 455 7.23 23.13 9.17
C ASN A 455 7.30 22.32 10.49
N ARG A 456 7.33 23.01 11.64
CA ARG A 456 7.34 22.35 12.97
C ARG A 456 6.01 21.66 13.30
N SER A 457 4.89 22.28 12.95
CA SER A 457 3.55 21.70 13.14
C SER A 457 3.35 20.45 12.27
N MET A 458 3.84 20.45 11.03
CA MET A 458 3.81 19.25 10.17
C MET A 458 4.63 18.09 10.73
N GLY A 459 5.73 18.34 11.43
CA GLY A 459 6.46 17.28 12.14
C GLY A 459 5.62 16.58 13.21
N ILE A 460 4.81 17.35 13.96
CA ILE A 460 3.88 16.80 14.96
C ILE A 460 2.73 16.06 14.28
N TYR A 461 2.21 16.60 13.17
CA TYR A 461 1.19 15.94 12.36
C TYR A 461 1.67 14.54 11.92
N ASN A 462 2.85 14.47 11.29
CA ASN A 462 3.43 13.21 10.84
C ASN A 462 3.71 12.23 11.98
N PHE A 463 4.12 12.72 13.15
CA PHE A 463 4.29 11.89 14.34
C PHE A 463 2.96 11.25 14.78
N VAL A 464 1.89 12.05 14.88
CA VAL A 464 0.54 11.55 15.21
C VAL A 464 0.06 10.60 14.13
N ASP A 465 0.35 10.88 12.86
CA ASP A 465 -0.05 10.04 11.75
C ASP A 465 0.58 8.65 11.84
N ASN A 466 1.90 8.58 11.95
CA ASN A 466 2.62 7.32 12.07
C ASN A 466 2.23 6.56 13.36
N LEU A 467 1.95 7.27 14.45
CA LEU A 467 1.47 6.66 15.69
C LEU A 467 0.07 6.06 15.52
N GLY A 468 -0.84 6.77 14.86
CA GLY A 468 -2.17 6.27 14.50
C GLY A 468 -2.10 5.05 13.58
N GLU A 469 -1.21 5.10 12.59
CA GLU A 469 -0.97 4.00 11.66
C GLU A 469 -0.43 2.77 12.39
N SER A 470 0.45 2.96 13.38
CA SER A 470 0.93 1.88 14.23
C SER A 470 -0.15 1.25 15.09
N ALA A 471 -1.14 2.02 15.56
CA ALA A 471 -2.26 1.49 16.34
C ALA A 471 -3.24 0.69 15.47
N GLY A 472 -3.33 1.01 14.18
CA GLY A 472 -4.23 0.39 13.21
C GLY A 472 -4.21 -1.14 13.17
N PRO A 473 -3.05 -1.77 12.89
CA PRO A 473 -2.91 -3.23 12.88
C PRO A 473 -3.38 -3.90 14.18
N VAL A 474 -3.07 -3.33 15.34
CA VAL A 474 -3.45 -3.90 16.65
C VAL A 474 -4.96 -3.85 16.86
N VAL A 475 -5.58 -2.71 16.53
CA VAL A 475 -7.03 -2.52 16.63
C VAL A 475 -7.76 -3.51 15.71
N LEU A 476 -7.32 -3.63 14.46
CA LEU A 476 -7.93 -4.54 13.49
C LEU A 476 -7.69 -6.01 13.87
N ALA A 477 -6.50 -6.39 14.31
CA ALA A 477 -6.22 -7.74 14.77
C ALA A 477 -7.14 -8.16 15.93
N THR A 478 -7.41 -7.23 16.86
CA THR A 478 -8.35 -7.47 17.97
C THR A 478 -9.77 -7.70 17.46
N ILE A 479 -10.20 -6.95 16.43
CA ILE A 479 -11.51 -7.13 15.78
C ILE A 479 -11.62 -8.51 15.12
N VAL A 480 -10.58 -8.92 14.40
CA VAL A 480 -10.55 -10.24 13.73
C VAL A 480 -10.70 -11.37 14.76
N SER A 481 -10.03 -11.26 15.90
CA SER A 481 -10.08 -12.29 16.96
C SER A 481 -11.41 -12.42 17.71
N THR A 482 -12.23 -11.35 17.76
CA THR A 482 -13.45 -11.30 18.59
C THR A 482 -14.76 -11.37 17.79
N GLY A 483 -14.66 -11.36 16.46
CA GLY A 483 -15.79 -11.38 15.53
C GLY A 483 -15.80 -10.13 14.65
N PHE A 484 -15.51 -10.32 13.36
CA PHE A 484 -15.24 -9.24 12.41
C PHE A 484 -16.39 -8.22 12.30
N LEU A 485 -17.62 -8.67 12.03
CA LEU A 485 -18.77 -7.77 11.89
C LEU A 485 -19.04 -6.95 13.15
N ALA A 486 -19.13 -7.60 14.31
CA ALA A 486 -19.42 -6.92 15.57
C ALA A 486 -18.30 -5.94 15.96
N GLY A 487 -17.03 -6.33 15.74
CA GLY A 487 -15.88 -5.45 16.00
C GLY A 487 -15.83 -4.25 15.05
N MET A 488 -16.08 -4.44 13.75
CA MET A 488 -16.13 -3.35 12.77
C MET A 488 -17.27 -2.38 13.06
N VAL A 489 -18.47 -2.87 13.40
CA VAL A 489 -19.60 -2.01 13.78
C VAL A 489 -19.27 -1.19 15.04
N LYS A 490 -18.69 -1.81 16.08
CA LYS A 490 -18.25 -1.09 17.29
C LYS A 490 -17.23 0.00 16.96
N LEU A 491 -16.21 -0.32 16.16
CA LEU A 491 -15.19 0.64 15.74
C LEU A 491 -15.79 1.82 15.00
N VAL A 492 -16.68 1.56 14.02
CA VAL A 492 -17.36 2.60 13.27
C VAL A 492 -18.24 3.46 14.16
N ILE A 493 -19.00 2.89 15.09
CA ILE A 493 -19.83 3.65 16.04
C ILE A 493 -18.94 4.55 16.91
N THR A 494 -17.85 4.03 17.46
CA THR A 494 -16.91 4.80 18.28
C THR A 494 -16.31 5.96 17.48
N PHE A 495 -15.81 5.70 16.27
CA PHE A 495 -15.17 6.72 15.43
C PHE A 495 -16.17 7.71 14.83
N ALA A 496 -17.39 7.29 14.53
CA ALA A 496 -18.48 8.19 14.15
C ALA A 496 -18.86 9.10 15.32
N GLY A 497 -18.93 8.56 16.54
CA GLY A 497 -19.13 9.33 17.77
C GLY A 497 -18.04 10.36 18.01
N MET A 498 -16.77 10.00 17.81
CA MET A 498 -15.63 10.92 17.92
C MET A 498 -15.71 12.06 16.90
N ASN A 499 -15.98 11.73 15.63
CA ASN A 499 -16.18 12.75 14.59
C ASN A 499 -17.40 13.65 14.88
N GLY A 500 -18.50 13.09 15.42
CA GLY A 500 -19.67 13.84 15.86
C GLY A 500 -19.38 14.79 17.01
N LEU A 501 -18.62 14.34 18.02
CA LEU A 501 -18.16 15.17 19.14
C LEU A 501 -17.29 16.34 18.64
N PHE A 502 -16.39 16.08 17.69
CA PHE A 502 -15.58 17.14 17.08
C PHE A 502 -16.47 18.16 16.34
N ALA A 503 -17.43 17.70 15.55
CA ALA A 503 -18.38 18.57 14.85
C ALA A 503 -19.18 19.47 15.80
N LEU A 504 -19.66 18.91 16.92
CA LEU A 504 -20.36 19.66 17.96
C LEU A 504 -19.44 20.68 18.65
N SER A 505 -18.20 20.31 18.95
CA SER A 505 -17.21 21.21 19.57
C SER A 505 -16.91 22.42 18.69
N ARG A 506 -16.87 22.21 17.36
CA ARG A 506 -16.67 23.25 16.36
C ARG A 506 -17.86 24.21 16.26
N LEU A 507 -19.08 23.67 16.23
CA LEU A 507 -20.32 24.47 16.21
C LEU A 507 -20.46 25.34 17.47
N GLY A 508 -20.06 24.82 18.63
CA GLY A 508 -20.01 25.57 19.89
C GLY A 508 -19.01 26.73 19.86
N ALA A 509 -17.83 26.52 19.26
CA ALA A 509 -16.80 27.56 19.13
C ALA A 509 -17.22 28.70 18.19
N ASP A 510 -17.88 28.39 17.06
CA ASP A 510 -18.41 29.41 16.13
C ASP A 510 -19.55 30.24 16.75
N LYS A 511 -20.40 29.62 17.57
CA LYS A 511 -21.43 30.35 18.34
C LYS A 511 -20.81 31.28 19.38
N SER A 512 -19.80 30.82 20.13
CA SER A 512 -19.11 31.63 21.13
C SER A 512 -18.39 32.85 20.51
N LYS A 513 -17.73 32.68 19.36
CA LYS A 513 -17.11 33.79 18.62
C LYS A 513 -18.12 34.84 18.16
N LYS A 514 -19.27 34.41 17.63
CA LYS A 514 -20.35 35.32 17.22
C LYS A 514 -20.94 36.13 18.38
N ILE A 515 -21.01 35.56 19.58
CA ILE A 515 -21.50 36.24 20.77
C ILE A 515 -20.45 37.27 21.28
N SER A 516 -19.15 36.97 21.18
CA SER A 516 -18.08 37.91 21.59
C SER A 516 -17.81 39.07 20.62
N THR A 517 -18.12 38.91 19.32
CA THR A 517 -17.98 39.99 18.33
C THR A 517 -19.24 40.82 18.14
N GLY A 518 -20.33 40.45 18.82
CA GLY A 518 -21.62 41.16 18.80
C GLY A 518 -21.93 41.94 20.08
N ALA A 519 -20.92 42.15 20.94
CA ALA A 519 -21.00 42.95 22.16
C ALA A 519 -20.18 44.24 22.03
#